data_AF-A0A8F5BWL2-F1
#
_entry.id   AF-A0A8F5BWL2-F1
#
_cell.length_a   1.000
_cell.length_b   1.000
_cell.length_c   1.000
_cell.angle_alpha   90.00
_cell.angle_beta   90.00
_cell.angle_gamma   90.00
#
_symmetry.space_group_name_H-M   'P 1'
#
loop_
_entity.id
_entity.type
_entity.pdbx_description
1 polymer ?
#
loop_
_entity_poly.entity_id
_entity_poly.type
_entity_poly.pdbx_seq_one_letter_code
_entity_poly.pdbx_strand_id
1 'polypeptide(L)'
;MELCVNTKLSLSGASANVKIYTISENICNEITSIINNISLSELMNLVGRHGGCEITSDNPLTIKTCDNEIEVVVSPANLLARMGWGKAVSKARENCKGCQ
;
A
#
# COMPACT_ATOMS: atom_id res chain seq x y z
N MET A 1 4.50 -13.70 -6.70
CA MET A 1 4.37 -12.94 -5.43
C MET A 1 3.45 -13.72 -4.52
N GLU A 2 3.78 -13.75 -3.23
CA GLU A 2 2.97 -14.40 -2.20
C GLU A 2 2.42 -13.36 -1.22
N LEU A 3 1.28 -13.67 -0.60
CA LEU A 3 0.68 -12.78 0.39
C LEU A 3 1.55 -12.77 1.65
N CYS A 4 2.12 -11.61 1.95
CA CYS A 4 2.95 -11.41 3.13
C CYS A 4 2.14 -10.84 4.31
N VAL A 5 1.39 -9.76 4.07
CA VAL A 5 0.60 -9.09 5.10
C VAL A 5 -0.85 -8.97 4.65
N ASN A 6 -1.77 -9.22 5.58
CA ASN A 6 -3.19 -8.94 5.42
C ASN A 6 -3.69 -8.27 6.71
N THR A 7 -3.94 -6.97 6.65
CA THR A 7 -4.33 -6.18 7.82
C THR A 7 -5.45 -5.20 7.50
N LYS A 8 -6.05 -4.63 8.54
CA LYS A 8 -7.06 -3.59 8.46
C LYS A 8 -6.54 -2.35 9.17
N LEU A 9 -6.40 -1.25 8.43
CA LEU A 9 -6.01 0.04 8.98
C LEU A 9 -7.25 0.91 9.20
N SER A 10 -7.22 1.74 10.25
CA SER A 10 -8.30 2.69 10.55
C SER A 10 -7.70 4.06 10.87
N LEU A 11 -8.24 5.11 10.24
CA LEU A 11 -7.86 6.49 10.49
C LEU A 11 -9.13 7.33 10.61
N SER A 12 -9.31 8.01 11.74
CA SER A 12 -10.47 8.88 12.00
C SER A 12 -11.83 8.20 11.69
N GLY A 13 -11.93 6.89 11.96
CA GLY A 13 -13.14 6.09 11.71
C GLY A 13 -13.28 5.55 10.28
N ALA A 14 -12.49 6.02 9.31
CA ALA A 14 -12.40 5.40 7.99
C ALA A 14 -11.50 4.17 8.05
N SER A 15 -11.97 3.01 7.60
CA SER A 15 -11.20 1.78 7.61
C SER A 15 -10.91 1.27 6.21
N ALA A 16 -9.70 0.74 6.00
CA ALA A 16 -9.28 0.12 4.76
C ALA A 16 -8.63 -1.23 5.02
N ASN A 17 -8.90 -2.21 4.15
CA ASN A 17 -8.15 -3.46 4.13
C ASN A 17 -6.90 -3.23 3.30
N VAL A 18 -5.75 -3.64 3.83
CA VAL A 18 -4.44 -3.54 3.18
C VAL A 18 -3.87 -4.95 3.07
N LYS A 19 -3.54 -5.33 1.84
CA LYS A 19 -2.81 -6.55 1.54
C LYS A 19 -1.49 -6.18 0.91
N ILE A 20 -0.42 -6.85 1.32
CA ILE A 20 0.90 -6.67 0.75
C ILE A 20 1.39 -8.02 0.28
N TYR A 21 1.82 -8.06 -0.97
CA TYR A 21 2.42 -9.19 -1.62
C TYR A 21 3.87 -8.88 -1.93
N THR A 22 4.74 -9.88 -1.82
CA THR A 22 6.13 -9.74 -2.21
C THR A 22 6.67 -11.06 -2.76
N ILE A 23 7.78 -11.00 -3.50
CA ILE A 23 8.54 -12.18 -3.92
C ILE A 23 9.68 -12.54 -2.96
N SER A 24 10.01 -11.66 -2.01
CA SER A 24 11.18 -11.79 -1.12
C SER A 24 10.74 -12.00 0.33
N GLU A 25 11.18 -13.11 0.92
CA GLU A 25 10.93 -13.42 2.33
C GLU A 25 11.60 -12.39 3.26
N ASN A 26 12.76 -11.87 2.89
CA ASN A 26 13.44 -10.80 3.65
C ASN A 26 12.61 -9.50 3.66
N ILE A 27 12.09 -9.09 2.50
CA ILE A 27 11.21 -7.92 2.42
C ILE A 27 9.94 -8.16 3.21
N CYS A 28 9.39 -9.37 3.14
CA CYS A 28 8.21 -9.72 3.92
C CYS A 28 8.45 -9.58 5.43
N ASN A 29 9.59 -10.06 5.93
CA ASN A 29 9.97 -9.93 7.34
C ASN A 29 10.16 -8.45 7.74
N GLU A 30 10.81 -7.65 6.90
CA GLU A 30 10.98 -6.21 7.13
C GLU A 30 9.61 -5.51 7.20
N ILE A 31 8.75 -5.71 6.20
CA ILE A 31 7.40 -5.15 6.15
C ILE A 31 6.56 -5.60 7.34
N THR A 32 6.63 -6.87 7.74
CA THR A 32 5.86 -7.39 8.89
C THR A 32 6.35 -6.79 10.21
N SER A 33 7.66 -6.59 10.37
CA SER A 33 8.25 -5.94 11.55
C SER A 33 7.83 -4.47 11.67
N ILE A 34 7.67 -3.83 10.51
CA ILE A 34 7.24 -2.45 10.34
C ILE A 34 5.73 -2.35 10.63
N ILE A 35 4.87 -3.09 9.92
CA ILE A 35 3.41 -2.89 9.94
C ILE A 35 2.75 -3.10 11.31
N ASN A 36 3.37 -3.89 12.17
CA ASN A 36 2.90 -4.05 13.55
C ASN A 36 3.10 -2.78 14.39
N ASN A 37 3.96 -1.86 13.94
CA ASN A 37 4.37 -0.65 14.66
C ASN A 37 4.21 0.66 13.87
N ILE A 38 3.82 0.62 12.58
CA ILE A 38 3.99 1.76 11.67
C ILE A 38 2.70 2.24 10.98
N SER A 39 2.73 3.54 10.67
CA SER A 39 1.72 4.30 9.92
C SER A 39 1.81 4.10 8.38
N LEU A 40 0.73 4.37 7.65
CA LEU A 40 0.68 4.27 6.17
C LEU A 40 1.82 5.05 5.46
N SER A 41 2.33 6.12 6.07
CA SER A 41 3.43 6.92 5.50
C SER A 41 4.76 6.19 5.45
N GLU A 42 5.11 5.35 6.43
CA GLU A 42 6.41 4.67 6.38
C GLU A 42 6.35 3.45 5.44
N LEU A 43 5.16 2.86 5.24
CA LEU A 43 4.93 1.91 4.14
C LEU A 43 5.21 2.56 2.77
N MET A 44 4.69 3.77 2.54
CA MET A 44 4.93 4.50 1.29
C MET A 44 6.41 4.87 1.11
N ASN A 45 7.14 5.15 2.19
CA ASN A 45 8.58 5.37 2.13
C ASN A 45 9.35 4.10 1.74
N LEU A 46 8.95 2.93 2.26
CA LEU A 46 9.56 1.65 1.88
C LEU A 46 9.35 1.38 0.39
N VAL A 47 8.11 1.50 -0.10
CA VAL A 47 7.78 1.39 -1.53
C VAL A 47 8.60 2.39 -2.37
N GLY A 48 8.79 3.62 -1.90
CA GLY A 48 9.60 4.62 -2.60
C GLY A 48 11.09 4.30 -2.72
N ARG A 49 11.65 3.43 -1.85
CA ARG A 49 13.06 2.99 -1.93
C ARG A 49 13.31 1.99 -3.06
N HIS A 50 12.27 1.36 -3.59
CA HIS A 50 12.33 0.36 -4.66
C HIS A 50 12.23 1.00 -6.08
N GLY A 51 12.94 2.11 -6.29
CA GLY A 51 13.01 2.79 -7.60
C GLY A 51 11.73 3.54 -8.01
N GLY A 52 10.78 3.70 -7.09
CA GLY A 52 9.49 4.32 -7.33
C GLY A 52 8.34 3.33 -7.26
N CYS A 53 7.19 3.73 -7.79
CA CYS A 53 6.03 2.85 -7.88
C CYS A 53 5.14 3.19 -9.07
N GLU A 54 4.24 2.27 -9.38
CA GLU A 54 3.17 2.42 -10.36
C GLU A 54 1.83 2.06 -9.73
N ILE A 55 0.79 2.84 -10.06
CA ILE A 55 -0.59 2.52 -9.71
C ILE A 55 -1.24 1.81 -10.90
N THR A 56 -1.60 0.54 -10.70
CA THR A 56 -2.14 -0.35 -11.74
C THR A 56 -3.65 -0.47 -11.70
N SER A 57 -4.28 -0.11 -10.58
CA SER A 57 -5.73 -0.04 -10.41
C SER A 57 -6.10 0.96 -9.33
N ASP A 58 -7.25 1.63 -9.46
CA ASP A 58 -7.76 2.58 -8.47
C ASP A 58 -8.85 1.97 -7.57
N ASN A 59 -9.41 0.81 -7.94
CA ASN A 59 -10.49 0.16 -7.17
C ASN A 59 -10.49 -1.38 -7.35
N PRO A 60 -9.87 -2.14 -6.43
CA PRO A 60 -9.08 -1.67 -5.29
C PRO A 60 -7.79 -0.97 -5.74
N LEU A 61 -7.29 -0.04 -4.92
CA LEU A 61 -6.06 0.70 -5.21
C LEU A 61 -4.91 -0.29 -5.16
N THR A 62 -4.26 -0.49 -6.30
CA THR A 62 -3.16 -1.44 -6.45
C THR A 62 -1.91 -0.69 -6.84
N ILE A 63 -0.90 -0.75 -5.97
CA ILE A 63 0.40 -0.10 -6.14
C ILE A 63 1.45 -1.19 -6.30
N LYS A 64 2.30 -1.10 -7.32
CA LYS A 64 3.45 -1.98 -7.50
C LYS A 64 4.74 -1.18 -7.43
N THR A 65 5.79 -1.76 -6.85
CA THR A 65 7.13 -1.21 -6.99
C THR A 65 7.68 -1.50 -8.39
N CYS A 66 8.61 -0.66 -8.84
CA CYS A 66 9.12 -0.71 -10.22
C CYS A 66 10.00 -1.94 -10.50
N ASP A 67 10.65 -2.45 -9.47
CA ASP A 67 11.36 -3.73 -9.50
C ASP A 67 10.43 -4.96 -9.46
N ASN A 68 9.11 -4.76 -9.35
CA ASN A 68 8.12 -5.80 -9.17
C ASN A 68 8.39 -6.70 -7.95
N GLU A 69 9.03 -6.17 -6.89
CA GLU A 69 9.25 -6.93 -5.67
C GLU A 69 8.10 -6.83 -4.66
N ILE A 70 7.33 -5.74 -4.71
CA ILE A 70 6.24 -5.45 -3.77
C ILE A 70 4.98 -5.03 -4.53
N GLU A 71 3.84 -5.60 -4.15
CA GLU A 71 2.51 -5.17 -4.59
C GLU A 71 1.64 -4.91 -3.35
N VAL A 72 1.06 -3.71 -3.29
CA VAL A 72 0.17 -3.28 -2.20
C VAL A 72 -1.23 -3.10 -2.77
N VAL A 73 -2.20 -3.81 -2.20
CA VAL A 73 -3.62 -3.72 -2.55
C VAL A 73 -4.39 -3.13 -1.37
N VAL A 74 -5.02 -1.98 -1.60
CA VAL A 74 -5.82 -1.27 -0.60
C VAL A 74 -7.27 -1.22 -1.06
N SER A 75 -8.20 -1.53 -0.17
CA SER A 75 -9.64 -1.43 -0.45
C SER A 75 -10.40 -0.78 0.70
N PRO A 76 -11.42 0.03 0.43
CA PRO A 76 -12.22 0.64 1.50
C PRO A 76 -13.07 -0.42 2.22
N ALA A 77 -12.97 -0.46 3.55
CA ALA A 77 -13.65 -1.44 4.39
C ALA A 77 -14.94 -0.91 5.04
N ASN A 78 -15.23 0.39 4.94
CA ASN A 78 -16.47 1.00 5.43
C ASN A 78 -16.92 2.20 4.59
N LEU A 79 -18.12 2.73 4.87
CA LEU A 79 -18.73 3.83 4.11
C LEU A 79 -17.88 5.10 4.12
N LEU A 80 -17.30 5.45 5.28
CA LEU A 80 -16.42 6.62 5.42
C LEU A 80 -15.20 6.52 4.50
N ALA A 81 -14.55 5.34 4.45
CA ALA A 81 -13.43 5.12 3.55
C ALA A 81 -13.84 5.18 2.07
N ARG A 82 -15.05 4.69 1.72
CA ARG A 82 -15.58 4.79 0.34
C ARG A 82 -15.79 6.24 -0.08
N MET A 83 -16.34 7.07 0.81
CA MET A 83 -16.54 8.50 0.54
C MET A 83 -15.21 9.25 0.34
N GLY A 84 -14.19 8.93 1.13
CA GLY A 84 -12.86 9.51 1.01
C GLY A 84 -11.96 8.89 -0.08
N TRP A 85 -12.45 7.87 -0.79
CA TRP A 85 -11.60 7.00 -1.62
C TRP A 85 -10.92 7.74 -2.77
N GLY A 86 -11.67 8.57 -3.51
CA GLY A 86 -11.11 9.33 -4.63
C GLY A 86 -9.95 10.23 -4.19
N LYS A 87 -10.05 10.86 -3.01
CA LYS A 87 -8.96 11.68 -2.45
C LYS A 87 -7.76 10.83 -2.05
N ALA A 88 -7.99 9.63 -1.50
CA ALA A 88 -6.91 8.70 -1.15
C ALA A 88 -6.14 8.23 -2.39
N VAL A 89 -6.85 7.88 -3.47
CA VAL A 89 -6.27 7.50 -4.76
C VAL A 89 -5.45 8.65 -5.35
N SER A 90 -6.00 9.88 -5.38
CA SER A 90 -5.25 11.05 -5.87
C SER A 90 -3.97 11.29 -5.07
N LYS A 91 -4.03 11.17 -3.73
CA LYS A 91 -2.86 11.31 -2.87
C LYS A 91 -1.82 10.22 -3.11
N ALA A 92 -2.26 8.99 -3.36
CA ALA A 92 -1.36 7.90 -3.74
C ALA A 92 -0.65 8.22 -5.07
N ARG A 93 -1.37 8.73 -6.08
CA ARG A 93 -0.80 9.16 -7.36
C ARG A 93 0.23 10.28 -7.21
N GLU A 94 -0.02 11.27 -6.34
CA GLU A 94 0.96 12.32 -6.05
C GLU A 94 2.27 11.80 -5.44
N ASN A 95 2.17 10.80 -4.55
CA ASN A 95 3.33 10.21 -3.89
C ASN A 95 4.05 9.19 -4.78
N CYS A 96 3.32 8.55 -5.69
CA CYS A 96 3.82 7.56 -6.60
C CYS A 96 4.39 8.24 -7.84
N LYS A 97 5.69 8.57 -7.81
CA LYS A 97 6.37 9.38 -8.83
C LYS A 97 6.67 8.65 -10.15
N GLY A 98 6.07 7.48 -10.37
CA GLY A 98 6.35 6.61 -11.50
C GLY A 98 7.67 5.84 -11.34
N CYS A 99 7.92 4.95 -12.28
CA CYS A 99 9.19 4.24 -12.42
C CYS A 99 10.15 5.11 -13.23
N GLN A 100 11.29 5.45 -12.63
CA GLN A 100 12.37 6.21 -13.26
C GLN A 100 13.48 5.30 -13.77
#